data_AF-A0A353T5D4-F1
#
_entry.id   AF-A0A353T5D4-F1
#
_cell.length_a   1.000
_cell.length_b   1.000
_cell.length_c   1.000
_cell.angle_alpha   90.00
_cell.angle_beta   90.00
_cell.angle_gamma   90.00
#
_symmetry.space_group_name_H-M   'P 1'
#
loop_
_entity.id
_entity.type
_entity.pdbx_description
1 polymer ?
#
loop_
_entity_poly.entity_id
_entity_poly.type
_entity_poly.pdbx_seq_one_letter_code
_entity_poly.pdbx_strand_id
1 'polypeptide(L)' 'EERYNFTEVSEMLGFSTIHYFSNVFKKTTGMTPSEYICSVKSKV' A
#
# COMPACT_ATOMS: atom_id res chain seq x y z
N GLU A 1 -2.74 -5.20 17.27
CA GLU A 1 -2.16 -4.45 16.15
C GLU A 1 -2.79 -4.96 14.86
N GLU A 2 -3.80 -4.26 14.36
CA GLU A 2 -4.52 -4.69 13.15
C GLU A 2 -3.63 -4.41 11.93
N ARG A 3 -3.04 -5.48 11.39
CA ARG A 3 -2.35 -5.42 10.11
C ARG A 3 -3.40 -5.44 9.01
N TYR A 4 -3.76 -4.27 8.49
CA TYR A 4 -4.54 -4.20 7.25
C TYR A 4 -3.74 -4.82 6.12
N ASN A 5 -4.38 -5.73 5.38
CA ASN A 5 -3.81 -6.25 4.15
C ASN A 5 -4.02 -5.23 3.00
N PHE A 6 -3.25 -5.36 1.93
CA PHE A 6 -3.32 -4.40 0.82
C PHE A 6 -4.67 -4.38 0.10
N THR A 7 -5.45 -5.46 0.19
CA THR A 7 -6.81 -5.51 -0.37
C THR A 7 -7.71 -4.57 0.42
N GLU A 8 -7.71 -4.67 1.75
CA GLU A 8 -8.51 -3.80 2.63
C GLU A 8 -8.14 -2.32 2.47
N VAL A 9 -6.83 -2.02 2.41
CA VAL A 9 -6.36 -0.65 2.16
C VAL A 9 -6.82 -0.15 0.78
N SER A 10 -6.77 -1.01 -0.24
CA SER A 10 -7.22 -0.64 -1.59
C SER A 10 -8.72 -0.35 -1.63
N GLU A 11 -9.53 -1.16 -0.95
CA GLU A 11 -10.99 -0.98 -0.84
C GLU A 11 -11.34 0.29 -0.07
N MET A 12 -10.66 0.54 1.05
CA MET A 12 -10.87 1.73 1.89
C MET A 12 -10.55 3.04 1.14
N LEU A 13 -9.57 3.00 0.24
CA LEU A 13 -9.19 4.12 -0.61
C LEU A 13 -10.04 4.24 -1.89
N GLY A 14 -10.99 3.31 -2.12
CA GLY A 14 -11.87 3.32 -3.29
C GLY A 14 -11.25 2.78 -4.57
N PHE A 15 -10.17 2.00 -4.48
CA PHE A 15 -9.59 1.34 -5.65
C PHE A 15 -10.38 0.06 -5.99
N SER A 16 -10.73 -0.10 -7.26
CA SER A 16 -11.48 -1.27 -7.73
C SER A 16 -10.67 -2.58 -7.68
N THR A 17 -9.33 -2.50 -7.72
CA THR A 17 -8.46 -3.68 -7.61
C THR A 17 -7.14 -3.33 -6.92
N ILE A 18 -6.59 -4.31 -6.20
CA ILE A 18 -5.25 -4.24 -5.59
C ILE A 18 -4.13 -4.00 -6.61
N HIS A 19 -4.28 -4.51 -7.84
CA HIS A 19 -3.32 -4.31 -8.92
C HIS A 19 -3.26 -2.86 -9.37
N TYR A 20 -4.43 -2.23 -9.54
CA TYR A 20 -4.52 -0.82 -9.88
C TYR A 20 -3.98 0.06 -8.75
N PHE A 21 -4.36 -0.24 -7.50
CA PHE A 21 -3.78 0.39 -6.32
C PHE A 21 -2.25 0.30 -6.31
N SER A 22 -1.68 -0.91 -6.49
CA SER A 22 -0.23 -1.11 -6.42
C SER A 22 0.52 -0.34 -7.51
N ASN A 23 -0.04 -0.29 -8.72
CA ASN A 23 0.53 0.47 -9.84
C ASN A 23 0.49 1.98 -9.59
N VAL A 24 -0.64 2.50 -9.10
CA VAL A 24 -0.80 3.92 -8.77
C VAL A 24 0.09 4.29 -7.59
N PHE A 25 0.06 3.49 -6.52
CA PHE A 25 0.89 3.68 -5.34
C PHE A 25 2.37 3.76 -5.71
N LYS A 26 2.88 2.79 -6.48
CA LYS A 26 4.27 2.81 -6.94
C LYS A 26 4.62 4.04 -7.77
N LYS A 27 3.71 4.50 -8.64
CA LYS A 27 3.94 5.73 -9.43
C LYS A 27 3.96 6.98 -8.55
N THR A 28 3.16 7.02 -7.48
CA THR A 28 3.02 8.18 -6.60
C THR A 28 4.13 8.25 -5.55
N THR A 29 4.44 7.15 -4.87
CA THR A 29 5.46 7.11 -3.80
C THR A 29 6.85 6.70 -4.30
N GLY A 30 6.95 6.16 -5.51
CA GLY A 30 8.18 5.59 -6.06
C GLY A 30 8.56 4.22 -5.48
N MET A 31 7.75 3.68 -4.57
CA MET A 31 7.99 2.41 -3.87
C MET A 31 6.78 1.49 -3.99
N THR A 32 6.98 0.19 -4.02
CA THR A 32 5.87 -0.76 -3.87
C THR A 32 5.26 -0.63 -2.47
N PRO A 33 3.97 -0.97 -2.31
CA PRO A 33 3.33 -0.95 -0.99
C PRO A 33 4.10 -1.76 0.07
N SER A 34 4.67 -2.91 -0.30
CA SER A 34 5.50 -3.75 0.58
C SER A 34 6.81 -3.05 1.00
N GLU A 35 7.51 -2.41 0.06
CA GLU A 35 8.72 -1.64 0.35
C GLU A 35 8.43 -0.45 1.27
N TYR A 36 7.31 0.24 1.04
CA TYR A 36 6.88 1.36 1.88
C TYR A 36 6.60 0.92 3.32
N ILE A 37 5.88 -0.18 3.54
CA ILE A 37 5.64 -0.71 4.90
C ILE A 37 6.96 -1.07 5.60
N CYS A 38 7.90 -1.69 4.89
CA CYS A 38 9.22 -2.01 5.44
C CYS A 38 9.98 -0.73 5.84
N SER A 39 9.97 0.28 4.97
CA SER A 39 10.61 1.57 5.21
C SER A 39 10.01 2.30 6.41
N VAL A 40 8.69 2.35 6.52
CA VAL A 40 7.98 3.00 7.64
C VAL A 40 8.25 2.26 8.95
N LYS A 41 8.23 0.92 8.96
CA LYS A 41 8.54 0.12 10.15
C LYS A 41 9.96 0.29 10.68
N SER A 42 10.90 0.69 9.83
CA SER A 42 12.29 0.92 10.25
C SER A 42 12.54 2.33 10.80
N LYS A 43 11.54 3.22 10.74
CA LYS A 43 11.61 4.60 11.25
C LYS A 43 10.76 4.85 12.50
N VAL A 44 10.19 3.80 13.10
CA VAL A 44 9.43 3.86 14.35
C VAL A 44 10.22 3.19 15.47
#